data_AF-A0A3C0AST2-F1
#
_entry.id   AF-A0A3C0AST2-F1
#
_cell.length_a   1.000
_cell.length_b   1.000
_cell.length_c   1.000
_cell.angle_alpha   90.00
_cell.angle_beta   90.00
_cell.angle_gamma   90.00
#
_symmetry.space_group_name_H-M   'P 1'
#
loop_
_entity.id
_entity.type
_entity.pdbx_description
1 polymer ?
#
loop_
_entity_poly.entity_id
_entity_poly.type
_entity_poly.pdbx_seq_one_letter_code
_entity_poly.pdbx_strand_id
1 'polypeptide(L)' 'MLTFSSERNEHHSSSRRQFLQMGTLGLAGLTLADLLCAESQAGITSSNKSIINVHLDGGPPHMDMIDLKPEAPAEIRGE' A
#
# COMPACT_ATOMS: atom_id res chain seq x y z
N MET A 1 -40.55 -17.24 -38.41
CA MET A 1 -41.09 -16.11 -37.63
C MET A 1 -40.75 -16.38 -36.17
N LEU A 2 -39.63 -15.84 -35.68
CA LEU A 2 -39.29 -15.81 -34.26
C LEU A 2 -38.92 -14.37 -33.96
N THR A 3 -39.80 -13.72 -33.19
CA THR A 3 -39.76 -12.30 -32.88
C THR A 3 -38.61 -12.01 -31.92
N PHE A 4 -37.61 -11.28 -32.39
CA PHE A 4 -36.63 -10.61 -31.53
C PHE A 4 -37.36 -9.53 -30.73
N SER A 5 -37.64 -9.82 -29.46
CA SER A 5 -38.31 -8.90 -28.55
C SER A 5 -37.33 -8.30 -27.56
N SER A 6 -37.47 -6.99 -27.41
CA SER A 6 -36.90 -6.08 -26.42
C SER A 6 -35.40 -5.79 -26.53
N GLU A 7 -35.10 -4.68 -27.19
CA GLU A 7 -34.00 -3.81 -26.79
C GLU A 7 -34.24 -3.33 -25.36
N ARG A 8 -33.42 -3.80 -24.42
CA ARG A 8 -33.18 -3.08 -23.18
C ARG A 8 -31.88 -2.31 -23.37
N ASN A 9 -32.01 -1.05 -23.77
CA ASN A 9 -30.96 -0.06 -23.66
C ASN A 9 -30.76 0.23 -22.16
N GLU A 10 -30.08 -0.67 -21.46
CA GLU A 10 -29.56 -0.42 -20.13
C GLU A 10 -28.46 0.62 -20.28
N HIS A 11 -28.83 1.89 -20.09
CA HIS A 11 -27.91 3.01 -20.03
C HIS A 11 -27.04 2.85 -18.77
N HIS A 12 -26.09 1.92 -18.80
CA HIS A 12 -25.04 1.81 -17.81
C HIS A 12 -24.16 3.04 -17.98
N SER A 13 -24.57 4.14 -17.34
CA SER A 13 -23.68 5.22 -16.96
C SER A 13 -22.44 4.56 -16.39
N SER A 14 -21.32 4.62 -17.13
CA SER A 14 -20.09 3.93 -16.77
C SER A 14 -19.76 4.28 -15.33
N SER A 15 -20.00 3.34 -14.44
CA SER A 15 -19.90 3.61 -13.01
C SER A 15 -18.47 4.06 -12.73
N ARG A 16 -18.30 5.10 -11.90
CA ARG A 16 -16.97 5.54 -11.41
C ARG A 16 -16.13 4.35 -10.95
N ARG A 17 -16.78 3.32 -10.40
CA ARG A 17 -16.15 2.06 -10.00
C ARG A 17 -15.66 1.22 -11.18
N GLN A 18 -16.40 1.11 -12.28
CA GLN A 18 -15.95 0.40 -13.48
C GLN A 18 -14.76 1.10 -14.13
N PHE A 19 -14.77 2.44 -14.17
CA PHE A 19 -13.62 3.22 -14.61
C PHE A 19 -12.39 2.99 -13.72
N LEU A 20 -12.56 3.04 -12.40
CA LEU A 20 -11.48 2.71 -11.46
C LEU A 20 -11.02 1.26 -11.60
N GLN A 21 -11.92 0.31 -11.81
CA GLN A 21 -11.59 -1.11 -11.92
C GLN A 21 -10.83 -1.44 -13.22
N MET A 22 -11.22 -0.83 -14.35
CA MET A 22 -10.47 -0.91 -15.61
C MET A 22 -9.13 -0.14 -15.53
N GLY A 23 -9.12 1.03 -14.89
CA GLY A 23 -7.91 1.80 -14.64
C GLY A 23 -6.93 1.07 -13.72
N THR A 24 -7.42 0.39 -12.68
CA THR A 24 -6.60 -0.47 -11.82
C THR A 24 -6.16 -1.72 -12.55
N LEU A 25 -6.91 -2.28 -13.49
CA LEU A 25 -6.40 -3.40 -14.31
C LEU A 25 -5.24 -2.95 -15.22
N GLY A 26 -5.27 -1.72 -15.72
CA GLY A 26 -4.16 -1.13 -16.50
C GLY A 26 -2.96 -0.72 -15.65
N LEU A 27 -3.17 -0.21 -14.43
CA LEU A 27 -2.10 0.22 -13.51
C LEU A 27 -1.58 -0.91 -12.60
N ALA A 28 -2.40 -1.91 -12.27
CA ALA A 28 -2.01 -3.10 -11.52
C ALA A 28 -1.39 -4.20 -12.41
N GLY A 29 -1.27 -3.95 -13.71
CA GLY A 29 -0.49 -4.79 -14.62
C GLY A 29 1.01 -4.72 -14.36
N LEU A 30 1.48 -3.68 -13.64
CA LEU A 30 2.81 -3.68 -13.02
C LEU A 30 2.66 -4.27 -11.62
N THR A 31 2.71 -5.59 -11.55
CA THR A 31 2.81 -6.24 -10.25
C THR A 31 4.21 -6.01 -9.67
N LEU A 32 4.35 -6.15 -8.35
CA LEU A 32 5.67 -6.15 -7.72
C LEU A 32 6.59 -7.22 -8.34
N ALA A 33 6.03 -8.34 -8.79
CA ALA A 33 6.79 -9.39 -9.47
C ALA A 33 7.32 -8.93 -10.83
N ASP A 34 6.52 -8.20 -11.61
CA ASP A 34 6.95 -7.64 -12.90
C ASP A 34 8.05 -6.58 -12.70
N LEU A 35 7.94 -5.77 -11.64
CA LEU A 35 8.96 -4.80 -11.25
C LEU A 35 10.28 -5.52 -10.91
N LEU A 36 10.24 -6.54 -10.03
CA LEU A 36 11.44 -7.30 -9.64
C LEU A 36 12.08 -8.04 -10.83
N CYS A 37 11.25 -8.56 -11.75
CA CYS A 37 11.74 -9.20 -12.97
C CYS A 37 12.44 -8.19 -13.89
N ALA A 38 11.86 -7.00 -14.06
CA ALA A 38 12.46 -5.90 -14.81
C ALA A 38 13.74 -5.37 -14.16
N GLU A 39 13.80 -5.24 -12.83
CA GLU A 39 15.02 -4.89 -12.08
C GLU A 39 16.13 -5.93 -12.32
N SER A 40 15.78 -7.21 -12.31
CA SER A 40 16.74 -8.29 -12.59
C SER A 40 17.30 -8.23 -14.03
N GLN A 41 16.46 -7.94 -15.02
CA GLN A 41 16.89 -7.76 -16.42
C GLN A 41 17.69 -6.48 -16.63
N ALA A 42 17.37 -5.41 -15.91
CA ALA A 42 18.11 -4.16 -15.92
C ALA A 42 19.44 -4.22 -15.13
N GLY A 43 19.72 -5.34 -14.44
CA GLY A 43 20.92 -5.51 -13.62
C GLY A 43 20.92 -4.67 -12.33
N ILE A 44 19.76 -4.17 -11.93
CA ILE A 44 19.59 -3.38 -10.70
C ILE A 44 19.60 -4.37 -9.52
N THR A 45 20.71 -4.40 -8.79
CA THR A 45 20.93 -5.31 -7.66
C THR A 45 20.81 -4.63 -6.30
N SER A 46 20.78 -3.30 -6.27
CA SER A 46 20.67 -2.51 -5.04
C SER A 46 19.81 -1.27 -5.26
N SER A 47 18.88 -1.02 -4.35
CA SER A 47 18.14 0.24 -4.27
C SER A 47 18.83 1.17 -3.27
N ASN A 48 19.03 2.43 -3.64
CA ASN A 48 19.50 3.47 -2.71
C ASN A 48 18.42 3.91 -1.70
N LYS A 49 17.24 3.28 -1.71
CA LYS A 49 16.15 3.60 -0.78
C LYS A 49 16.24 2.68 0.44
N SER A 50 16.61 3.25 1.59
CA SER A 50 16.57 2.58 2.89
C SER A 50 15.32 3.00 3.68
N ILE A 51 14.60 2.03 4.24
CA ILE A 51 13.43 2.27 5.11
C ILE A 51 13.76 1.71 6.50
N ILE A 52 13.60 2.53 7.54
CA ILE A 52 13.65 2.06 8.95
C ILE A 52 12.21 1.76 9.36
N ASN A 53 11.89 0.47 9.52
CA ASN A 53 10.57 0.05 10.00
C ASN A 53 10.58 -0.04 11.52
N VAL A 54 9.98 0.94 12.19
CA VAL A 54 9.80 0.94 13.65
C VAL A 54 8.41 0.38 13.95
N HIS A 55 8.35 -0.90 14.29
CA HIS A 55 7.10 -1.57 14.64
C HIS A 55 6.81 -1.39 16.13
N LEU A 56 5.77 -0.61 16.45
CA LEU A 56 5.38 -0.28 17.81
C LEU A 56 3.95 -0.76 18.04
N ASP A 57 3.81 -2.03 18.41
CA ASP A 57 2.53 -2.57 18.85
C ASP A 57 2.09 -1.82 20.12
N GLY A 58 1.07 -0.97 19.99
CA GLY A 58 0.57 -0.13 21.08
C GLY A 58 1.19 1.27 21.18
N GLY A 59 2.05 1.65 20.24
CA GLY A 59 2.74 2.96 20.24
C GLY A 59 3.90 3.04 21.24
N PRO A 60 4.77 4.05 21.12
CA PRO A 60 5.89 4.17 22.04
C PRO A 60 5.38 4.54 23.46
N PRO A 61 5.98 4.00 24.53
CA PRO A 61 5.65 4.40 25.90
C PRO A 61 5.76 5.91 26.05
N HIS A 62 4.85 6.53 26.80
CA HIS A 62 4.88 7.98 27.02
C HIS A 62 6.18 8.47 27.67
N MET A 63 6.80 7.60 28.48
CA MET A 63 8.11 7.82 29.12
C MET A 63 9.28 7.92 28.12
N ASP A 64 9.13 7.35 26.93
CA ASP A 64 10.19 7.30 25.92
C ASP A 64 10.04 8.40 24.85
N MET A 65 8.87 9.06 24.80
CA MET A 65 8.60 10.13 23.81
C MET A 65 8.65 11.54 24.38
N ILE A 66 8.02 11.78 25.54
CA ILE A 66 7.64 13.14 25.97
C ILE A 66 8.34 13.58 27.25
N ASP A 67 8.73 12.64 28.12
CA ASP A 67 9.42 12.94 29.37
C ASP A 67 10.43 11.84 29.70
N LEU A 68 11.50 11.79 28.90
CA LEU A 68 12.67 11.01 29.26
C LEU A 68 13.17 11.57 30.59
N LYS A 69 13.20 10.75 31.65
CA LYS A 69 13.75 11.12 32.95
C LYS A 69 15.23 10.77 32.98
N PRO A 70 16.13 11.63 32.46
CA PRO A 70 17.52 11.24 32.22
C PRO A 70 18.26 11.08 33.55
N GLU A 71 17.82 11.88 34.53
CA GLU A 71 18.34 12.01 35.89
C GLU A 71 17.64 11.08 36.90
N ALA A 72 16.67 10.25 36.46
CA ALA A 72 16.04 9.29 37.35
C ALA A 72 17.04 8.17 37.73
N PRO A 73 16.96 7.65 38.98
CA PRO A 73 17.72 6.48 39.40
C PRO A 73 17.55 5.32 38.41
N ALA A 74 18.62 4.55 38.20
CA ALA A 74 18.66 3.47 37.22
C ALA A 74 17.57 2.42 37.43
N GLU A 75 17.04 2.28 38.66
CA GLU A 75 15.96 1.33 38.95
C GLU A 75 14.57 1.76 38.43
N ILE A 76 14.38 3.04 38.05
CA ILE A 76 13.08 3.63 37.71
C ILE A 76 13.11 4.30 36.32
N ARG A 77 14.31 4.62 35.82
CA ARG A 77 14.52 5.10 34.46
C ARG A 77 14.25 3.93 33.51
N GLY A 78 13.25 4.06 32.64
CA GLY A 78 13.05 3.13 31.53
C GLY A 78 14.34 2.99 30.70
N GLU A 79 14.60 1.79 30.21
CA GLU A 79 15.84 1.37 29.53
C GLU A 79 16.27 2.33 28.40
#